data_AF-Q12NW5-F1
#
_entry.id   AF-Q12NW5-F1
#
_cell.length_a   1.000
_cell.length_b   1.000
_cell.length_c   1.000
_cell.angle_alpha   90.00
_cell.angle_beta   90.00
_cell.angle_gamma   90.00
#
_symmetry.space_group_name_H-M   'P 1'
#
loop_
_entity.id
_entity.type
_entity.pdbx_description
1 polymer ?
#
loop_
_entity_poly.entity_id
_entity_poly.type
_entity_poly.pdbx_seq_one_letter_code
_entity_poly.pdbx_strand_id
1 'polypeptide(L)'
;MEKEIAIITLHGMGDYKPNYFEALKNQLEKKLGTKWDKIAFEPVQYQPILQQNQIKIWQRMNSYPLDGSILRRFLLFGFSDAGSLEYSARSKVSVQYIEVQKEIMQALDKLYVELGNNDKPVIIIAQSLGCQVISNYIWDAKHDSGIFNGLEPDASAQLKSFRRLNSCVHLLTTGCNIPMFVAGLNPIEAIQKPNNEFTWFNYYDRDDVLGWPLSPLSDSYGALVKDHEINAGGIFSSWNPWSHGQYWTDKDVLNSLIDRIRRYI
;
A
#
# COMPACT_ATOMS: atom_id res chain seq x y z
N MET A 1 -16.72 18.19 13.71
CA MET A 1 -17.57 17.75 12.58
C MET A 1 -17.44 16.25 12.47
N GLU A 2 -18.52 15.54 12.15
CA GLU A 2 -18.49 14.09 12.01
C GLU A 2 -17.73 13.69 10.73
N LYS A 3 -16.81 12.73 10.84
CA LYS A 3 -16.08 12.18 9.70
C LYS A 3 -17.01 11.25 8.92
N GLU A 4 -17.03 11.33 7.60
CA GLU A 4 -17.91 10.55 6.71
C GLU A 4 -17.14 9.46 5.96
N ILE A 5 -15.83 9.62 5.75
CA ILE A 5 -14.98 8.70 4.99
C ILE A 5 -13.57 8.62 5.59
N ALA A 6 -12.94 7.46 5.52
CA ALA A 6 -11.55 7.26 5.86
C ALA A 6 -10.66 7.12 4.61
N ILE A 7 -9.46 7.70 4.70
CA ILE A 7 -8.37 7.50 3.73
C ILE A 7 -7.16 6.96 4.48
N ILE A 8 -6.64 5.84 3.99
CA ILE A 8 -5.42 5.23 4.50
C ILE A 8 -4.36 5.22 3.39
N THR A 9 -3.13 5.60 3.73
CA THR A 9 -2.01 5.60 2.78
C THR A 9 -0.96 4.56 3.16
N LEU A 10 -0.36 3.91 2.17
CA LEU A 10 0.79 3.02 2.35
C LEU A 10 1.94 3.44 1.43
N HIS A 11 3.12 3.65 2.00
CA HIS A 11 4.31 4.08 1.27
C HIS A 11 4.95 2.93 0.47
N GLY A 12 5.83 3.29 -0.47
CA GLY A 12 6.67 2.35 -1.19
C GLY A 12 7.92 1.91 -0.43
N MET A 13 8.79 1.17 -1.11
CA MET A 13 10.08 0.78 -0.58
C MET A 13 11.07 1.95 -0.46
N GLY A 14 12.08 1.81 0.40
CA GLY A 14 13.21 2.72 0.47
C GLY A 14 13.47 3.27 1.88
N ASP A 15 14.18 4.39 1.95
CA ASP A 15 14.50 5.00 3.24
C ASP A 15 13.25 5.53 3.95
N TYR A 16 13.21 5.40 5.28
CA TYR A 16 12.17 5.95 6.13
C TYR A 16 11.97 7.44 5.89
N LYS A 17 10.76 7.80 5.48
CA LYS A 17 10.29 9.17 5.27
C LYS A 17 9.01 9.36 6.09
N PRO A 18 9.05 9.98 7.28
CA PRO A 18 7.87 10.11 8.15
C PRO A 18 6.76 10.96 7.53
N ASN A 19 7.09 11.80 6.54
CA ASN A 19 6.22 12.76 5.90
C ASN A 19 5.90 12.40 4.44
N TYR A 20 5.99 11.12 4.05
CA TYR A 20 5.78 10.69 2.66
C TYR A 20 4.40 11.08 2.10
N PHE A 21 3.40 11.17 2.96
CA PHE A 21 2.01 11.46 2.61
C PHE A 21 1.69 12.96 2.47
N GLU A 22 2.57 13.85 2.95
CA GLU A 22 2.27 15.30 3.08
C GLU A 22 1.91 15.94 1.74
N ALA A 23 2.62 15.59 0.66
CA ALA A 23 2.34 16.13 -0.66
C ALA A 23 0.92 15.78 -1.14
N LEU A 24 0.50 14.52 -0.93
CA LEU A 24 -0.85 14.05 -1.26
C LEU A 24 -1.88 14.77 -0.39
N LYS A 25 -1.69 14.78 0.93
CA LYS A 25 -2.58 15.42 1.90
C LYS A 25 -2.81 16.90 1.57
N ASN A 26 -1.75 17.66 1.31
CA ASN A 26 -1.84 19.06 0.93
C ASN A 26 -2.64 19.29 -0.38
N GLN A 27 -2.50 18.41 -1.37
CA GLN A 27 -3.26 18.50 -2.61
C GLN A 27 -4.75 18.17 -2.40
N LEU A 28 -5.04 17.16 -1.56
CA LEU A 28 -6.41 16.80 -1.19
C LEU A 28 -7.09 17.93 -0.41
N GLU A 29 -6.43 18.45 0.64
CA GLU A 29 -6.90 19.61 1.43
C GLU A 29 -7.22 20.79 0.52
N LYS A 30 -6.28 21.15 -0.37
CA LYS A 30 -6.47 22.27 -1.29
C LYS A 30 -7.65 22.06 -2.25
N LYS A 31 -7.82 20.86 -2.79
CA LYS A 31 -8.85 20.59 -3.83
C LYS A 31 -10.23 20.27 -3.25
N LEU A 32 -10.30 19.81 -2.01
CA LEU A 32 -11.56 19.49 -1.31
C LEU A 32 -12.07 20.66 -0.47
N GLY A 33 -11.20 21.61 -0.09
CA GLY A 33 -11.59 22.78 0.69
C GLY A 33 -12.21 22.37 2.03
N THR A 34 -13.34 23.00 2.40
CA THR A 34 -14.06 22.70 3.65
C THR A 34 -14.55 21.25 3.75
N LYS A 35 -14.69 20.53 2.63
CA LYS A 35 -15.09 19.12 2.68
C LYS A 35 -13.98 18.21 3.24
N TRP A 36 -12.73 18.68 3.31
CA TRP A 36 -11.65 17.94 3.96
C TRP A 36 -11.96 17.59 5.41
N ASP A 37 -12.73 18.44 6.11
CA ASP A 37 -13.08 18.22 7.51
C ASP A 37 -13.91 16.94 7.73
N LYS A 38 -14.55 16.42 6.68
CA LYS A 38 -15.31 15.16 6.68
C LYS A 38 -14.42 13.91 6.53
N ILE A 39 -13.12 14.06 6.35
CA ILE A 39 -12.19 12.96 6.04
C ILE A 39 -11.35 12.62 7.28
N ALA A 40 -11.37 11.35 7.69
CA ALA A 40 -10.37 10.78 8.59
C ALA A 40 -9.18 10.30 7.75
N PHE A 41 -7.95 10.72 8.06
CA PHE A 41 -6.79 10.45 7.21
C PHE A 41 -5.66 9.87 8.06
N GLU A 42 -5.24 8.64 7.77
CA GLU A 42 -4.18 7.96 8.53
C GLU A 42 -3.11 7.37 7.60
N PRO A 43 -1.85 7.84 7.68
CA PRO A 43 -0.73 7.22 6.99
C PRO A 43 -0.20 6.01 7.77
N VAL A 44 0.02 4.89 7.09
CA VAL A 44 0.70 3.71 7.66
C VAL A 44 2.20 3.87 7.47
N GLN A 45 2.99 3.59 8.51
CA GLN A 45 4.44 3.73 8.49
C GLN A 45 5.14 2.50 9.05
N TYR A 46 5.46 1.54 8.19
CA TYR A 46 6.03 0.25 8.59
C TYR A 46 7.54 0.12 8.30
N GLN A 47 8.14 1.04 7.52
CA GLN A 47 9.57 0.98 7.19
C GLN A 47 10.51 0.82 8.41
N PRO A 48 10.28 1.49 9.57
CA PRO A 48 11.18 1.38 10.72
C PRO A 48 11.40 -0.05 11.23
N ILE A 49 10.39 -0.91 11.09
CA ILE A 49 10.41 -2.31 11.53
C ILE A 49 11.50 -3.08 10.77
N LEU A 50 11.64 -2.81 9.47
CA LEU A 50 12.56 -3.52 8.58
C LEU A 50 13.93 -2.84 8.52
N GLN A 51 13.95 -1.51 8.55
CA GLN A 51 15.13 -0.70 8.24
C GLN A 51 16.29 -0.90 9.22
N GLN A 52 16.03 -1.20 10.49
CA GLN A 52 17.09 -1.38 11.48
C GLN A 52 18.04 -2.53 11.10
N ASN A 53 17.50 -3.64 10.59
CA ASN A 53 18.33 -4.76 10.16
C ASN A 53 19.05 -4.45 8.83
N GLN A 54 18.35 -3.79 7.90
CA GLN A 54 18.93 -3.38 6.62
C GLN A 54 20.13 -2.45 6.80
N ILE A 55 20.08 -1.49 7.72
CA ILE A 55 21.20 -0.60 8.03
C ILE A 55 22.41 -1.40 8.54
N LYS A 56 22.19 -2.37 9.44
CA LYS A 56 23.27 -3.23 9.96
C LYS A 56 23.90 -4.06 8.85
N ILE A 57 23.10 -4.63 7.94
CA ILE A 57 23.61 -5.37 6.78
C ILE A 57 24.36 -4.44 5.83
N TRP A 58 23.81 -3.27 5.52
CA TRP A 58 24.46 -2.27 4.68
C TRP A 58 25.83 -1.85 5.21
N GLN A 59 25.94 -1.59 6.51
CA GLN A 59 27.21 -1.26 7.16
C GLN A 59 28.22 -2.40 7.08
N ARG A 60 27.78 -3.65 7.29
CA ARG A 60 28.66 -4.84 7.16
C ARG A 60 29.14 -5.03 5.72
N MET A 61 28.27 -4.85 4.73
CA MET A 61 28.63 -5.04 3.32
C MET A 61 29.53 -3.91 2.79
N ASN A 62 29.28 -2.67 3.22
CA ASN A 62 30.12 -1.52 2.86
C ASN A 62 31.49 -1.50 3.54
N SER A 63 31.82 -2.50 4.36
CA SER A 63 33.21 -2.72 4.80
C SER A 63 34.11 -3.18 3.64
N TYR A 64 33.52 -3.56 2.50
CA TYR A 64 34.21 -3.87 1.25
C TYR A 64 34.06 -2.74 0.23
N PRO A 65 35.04 -2.54 -0.67
CA PRO A 65 34.95 -1.56 -1.75
C PRO A 65 34.00 -2.07 -2.85
N LEU A 66 32.70 -1.90 -2.65
CA LEU A 66 31.66 -2.32 -3.58
C LEU A 66 31.26 -1.18 -4.51
N ASP A 67 31.37 -1.41 -5.82
CA ASP A 67 30.82 -0.49 -6.83
C ASP A 67 29.28 -0.53 -6.89
N GLY A 68 28.70 0.56 -7.40
CA GLY A 68 27.25 0.67 -7.61
C GLY A 68 26.46 0.83 -6.31
N SER A 69 27.02 1.54 -5.32
CA SER A 69 26.42 1.70 -3.98
C SER A 69 24.98 2.22 -3.99
N ILE A 70 24.62 3.12 -4.91
CA ILE A 70 23.25 3.64 -5.03
C ILE A 70 22.27 2.51 -5.41
N LEU A 71 22.59 1.74 -6.45
CA LEU A 71 21.74 0.63 -6.90
C LEU A 71 21.70 -0.49 -5.84
N ARG A 72 22.85 -0.83 -5.23
CA ARG A 72 22.90 -1.84 -4.16
C ARG A 72 22.08 -1.42 -2.94
N ARG A 73 22.14 -0.15 -2.53
CA ARG A 73 21.32 0.38 -1.45
C ARG A 73 19.84 0.28 -1.82
N PHE A 74 19.47 0.68 -3.04
CA PHE A 74 18.10 0.57 -3.51
C PHE A 74 17.58 -0.88 -3.49
N LEU A 75 18.34 -1.82 -4.04
CA LEU A 75 17.99 -3.24 -4.02
C LEU A 75 17.92 -3.79 -2.59
N LEU A 76 18.90 -3.46 -1.74
CA LEU A 76 18.92 -3.93 -0.35
C LEU A 76 17.76 -3.35 0.46
N PHE A 77 17.52 -2.04 0.39
CA PHE A 77 16.48 -1.38 1.18
C PHE A 77 15.08 -1.57 0.61
N GLY A 78 14.96 -2.09 -0.62
CA GLY A 78 13.66 -2.27 -1.26
C GLY A 78 13.27 -3.70 -1.60
N PHE A 79 14.12 -4.41 -2.36
CA PHE A 79 13.81 -5.78 -2.76
C PHE A 79 13.94 -6.76 -1.60
N SER A 80 14.84 -6.51 -0.63
CA SER A 80 14.94 -7.38 0.53
C SER A 80 13.68 -7.34 1.40
N ASP A 81 13.02 -6.18 1.50
CA ASP A 81 11.76 -6.04 2.23
C ASP A 81 10.65 -6.85 1.56
N ALA A 82 10.46 -6.60 0.27
CA ALA A 82 9.44 -7.30 -0.50
C ALA A 82 9.64 -8.82 -0.50
N GLY A 83 10.87 -9.28 -0.73
CA GLY A 83 11.21 -10.71 -0.72
C GLY A 83 11.04 -11.34 0.66
N SER A 84 11.45 -10.66 1.73
CA SER A 84 11.31 -11.19 3.10
C SER A 84 9.85 -11.24 3.53
N LEU A 85 9.05 -10.23 3.17
CA LEU A 85 7.62 -10.18 3.47
C LEU A 85 6.84 -11.23 2.67
N GLU A 86 7.09 -11.37 1.36
CA GLU A 86 6.46 -12.43 0.55
C GLU A 86 6.80 -13.82 1.09
N TYR A 87 8.09 -14.06 1.37
CA TYR A 87 8.51 -15.35 1.92
C TYR A 87 7.81 -15.63 3.25
N SER A 88 7.70 -14.62 4.12
CA SER A 88 7.02 -14.75 5.42
C SER A 88 5.53 -15.00 5.27
N ALA A 89 4.84 -14.29 4.35
CA ALA A 89 3.41 -14.46 4.09
C ALA A 89 3.07 -15.88 3.62
N ARG A 90 3.98 -16.52 2.88
CA ARG A 90 3.74 -17.81 2.21
C ARG A 90 4.30 -19.04 2.95
N SER A 91 5.14 -18.85 3.97
CA SER A 91 5.79 -19.96 4.67
C SER A 91 5.54 -19.91 6.18
N LYS A 92 6.57 -19.58 6.97
CA LYS A 92 6.47 -19.32 8.40
C LYS A 92 6.37 -17.82 8.60
N VAL A 93 5.19 -17.36 8.99
CA VAL A 93 4.91 -15.96 9.29
C VAL A 93 5.94 -15.44 10.30
N SER A 94 6.75 -14.49 9.86
CA SER A 94 7.80 -13.89 10.68
C SER A 94 7.22 -12.83 11.62
N VAL A 95 7.94 -12.53 12.71
CA VAL A 95 7.57 -11.45 13.62
C VAL A 95 7.52 -10.13 12.86
N GLN A 96 8.47 -9.87 11.97
CA GLN A 96 8.52 -8.63 11.17
C GLN A 96 7.29 -8.49 10.28
N TYR A 97 6.85 -9.57 9.64
CA TYR A 97 5.62 -9.55 8.86
C TYR A 97 4.42 -9.18 9.74
N ILE A 98 4.25 -9.81 10.91
CA ILE A 98 3.17 -9.50 11.84
C ILE A 98 3.22 -8.04 12.30
N GLU A 99 4.40 -7.53 12.67
CA GLU A 99 4.54 -6.14 13.09
C GLU A 99 4.20 -5.16 11.96
N VAL A 100 4.56 -5.46 10.71
CA VAL A 100 4.15 -4.65 9.54
C VAL A 100 2.63 -4.66 9.38
N GLN A 101 1.98 -5.81 9.49
CA GLN A 101 0.52 -5.90 9.40
C GLN A 101 -0.20 -5.23 10.59
N LYS A 102 0.43 -5.19 11.78
CA LYS A 102 -0.08 -4.47 12.95
C LYS A 102 -0.15 -2.96 12.73
N GLU A 103 0.79 -2.37 11.99
CA GLU A 103 0.74 -0.93 11.67
C GLU A 103 -0.52 -0.56 10.88
N ILE A 104 -0.96 -1.43 9.95
CA ILE A 104 -2.22 -1.24 9.22
C ILE A 104 -3.41 -1.36 10.17
N MET A 105 -3.42 -2.40 11.02
CA MET A 105 -4.49 -2.60 12.01
C MET A 105 -4.61 -1.43 12.98
N GLN A 106 -3.50 -0.86 13.45
CA GLN A 106 -3.49 0.30 14.33
C GLN A 106 -3.98 1.57 13.63
N ALA A 107 -3.63 1.78 12.36
CA ALA A 107 -4.20 2.87 11.57
C ALA A 107 -5.73 2.72 11.43
N LEU A 108 -6.22 1.50 11.19
CA LEU A 108 -7.66 1.22 11.15
C LEU A 108 -8.34 1.44 12.51
N ASP A 109 -7.70 1.11 13.63
CA ASP A 109 -8.24 1.38 14.96
C ASP A 109 -8.43 2.89 15.20
N LYS A 110 -7.46 3.72 14.80
CA LYS A 110 -7.57 5.19 14.88
C LYS A 110 -8.70 5.71 14.00
N LEU A 111 -8.76 5.26 12.74
CA LEU A 111 -9.82 5.64 11.80
C LEU A 111 -11.20 5.24 12.32
N TYR A 112 -11.33 4.06 12.93
CA TYR A 112 -12.59 3.62 13.53
C TYR A 112 -13.07 4.57 14.64
N VAL A 113 -12.15 5.03 15.50
CA VAL A 113 -12.47 6.02 16.55
C VAL A 113 -12.91 7.35 15.94
N GLU A 114 -12.22 7.85 14.92
CA GLU A 114 -12.58 9.11 14.26
C GLU A 114 -13.92 9.03 13.50
N LEU A 115 -14.19 7.89 12.87
CA LEU A 115 -15.42 7.65 12.12
C LEU A 115 -16.61 7.39 13.04
N GLY A 116 -16.41 6.76 14.19
CA GLY A 116 -17.48 6.39 15.14
C GLY A 116 -18.44 5.30 14.64
N ASN A 117 -18.25 4.77 13.43
CA ASN A 117 -19.07 3.73 12.81
C ASN A 117 -18.22 2.88 11.83
N ASN A 118 -18.33 1.55 11.88
CA ASN A 118 -17.61 0.62 11.00
C ASN A 118 -18.14 0.57 9.56
N ASP A 119 -19.34 1.09 9.29
CA ASP A 119 -19.95 1.03 7.95
C ASP A 119 -19.50 2.19 7.05
N LYS A 120 -18.76 3.16 7.60
CA LYS A 120 -18.24 4.29 6.83
C LYS A 120 -17.15 3.82 5.86
N PRO A 121 -17.15 4.35 4.62
CA PRO A 121 -16.26 3.90 3.55
C PRO A 121 -14.78 4.11 3.90
N VAL A 122 -13.94 3.15 3.51
CA VAL A 122 -12.49 3.25 3.54
C VAL A 122 -11.95 3.28 2.11
N ILE A 123 -11.11 4.27 1.81
CA ILE A 123 -10.32 4.32 0.58
C ILE A 123 -8.85 4.11 0.94
N ILE A 124 -8.21 3.19 0.24
CA ILE A 124 -6.78 2.92 0.38
C ILE A 124 -6.04 3.46 -0.82
N ILE A 125 -4.93 4.15 -0.57
CA ILE A 125 -3.94 4.47 -1.60
C ILE A 125 -2.57 3.91 -1.22
N ALA A 126 -2.03 3.06 -2.08
CA ALA A 126 -0.79 2.35 -1.83
C ALA A 126 0.18 2.53 -3.01
N GLN A 127 1.46 2.63 -2.70
CA GLN A 127 2.51 2.83 -3.71
C GLN A 127 3.52 1.70 -3.65
N SER A 128 3.95 1.18 -4.80
CA SER A 128 5.08 0.24 -4.87
C SER A 128 4.89 -0.95 -3.90
N LEU A 129 5.87 -1.21 -3.02
CA LEU A 129 5.80 -2.22 -1.95
C LEU A 129 4.52 -2.13 -1.10
N GLY A 130 4.00 -0.93 -0.84
CA GLY A 130 2.76 -0.75 -0.09
C GLY A 130 1.58 -1.49 -0.73
N CYS A 131 1.58 -1.66 -2.05
CA CYS A 131 0.55 -2.42 -2.78
C CYS A 131 0.56 -3.89 -2.39
N GLN A 132 1.75 -4.49 -2.32
CA GLN A 132 1.93 -5.88 -1.89
C GLN A 132 1.58 -6.03 -0.40
N VAL A 133 2.02 -5.10 0.44
CA VAL A 133 1.74 -5.10 1.89
C VAL A 133 0.23 -5.10 2.16
N ILE A 134 -0.54 -4.20 1.51
CA ILE A 134 -2.00 -4.18 1.67
C ILE A 134 -2.69 -5.38 1.00
N SER A 135 -2.19 -5.86 -0.14
CA SER A 135 -2.70 -7.07 -0.78
C SER A 135 -2.59 -8.27 0.16
N ASN A 136 -1.46 -8.41 0.85
CA ASN A 136 -1.24 -9.47 1.83
C ASN A 136 -2.12 -9.30 3.07
N TYR A 137 -2.34 -8.07 3.54
CA TYR A 137 -3.28 -7.80 4.65
C TYR A 137 -4.72 -8.23 4.30
N ILE A 138 -5.20 -7.87 3.10
CA ILE A 138 -6.54 -8.26 2.64
C ILE A 138 -6.62 -9.77 2.44
N TRP A 139 -5.58 -10.39 1.86
CA TRP A 139 -5.50 -11.83 1.73
C TRP A 139 -5.64 -12.51 3.11
N ASP A 140 -4.86 -12.07 4.08
CA ASP A 140 -4.88 -12.58 5.45
C ASP A 140 -6.24 -12.44 6.11
N ALA A 141 -6.90 -11.30 5.93
CA ALA A 141 -8.24 -11.04 6.48
C ALA A 141 -9.31 -11.99 5.92
N LYS A 142 -9.18 -12.41 4.65
CA LYS A 142 -10.15 -13.29 3.97
C LYS A 142 -9.90 -14.77 4.20
N HIS A 143 -8.68 -15.14 4.61
CA HIS A 143 -8.28 -16.54 4.83
C HIS A 143 -8.02 -16.88 6.30
N ASP A 144 -8.28 -15.95 7.23
CA ASP A 144 -7.93 -16.10 8.65
C ASP A 144 -6.45 -16.48 8.85
N SER A 145 -5.56 -15.88 8.05
CA SER A 145 -4.11 -16.11 8.09
C SER A 145 -3.33 -14.91 8.63
N GLY A 146 -2.01 -15.04 8.74
CA GLY A 146 -1.12 -13.97 9.20
C GLY A 146 -1.53 -13.38 10.55
N ILE A 147 -1.78 -12.07 10.59
CA ILE A 147 -2.21 -11.38 11.82
C ILE A 147 -3.61 -11.79 12.28
N PHE A 148 -4.46 -12.31 11.39
CA PHE A 148 -5.81 -12.75 11.72
C PHE A 148 -5.87 -14.21 12.23
N ASN A 149 -4.75 -14.93 12.18
CA ASN A 149 -4.64 -16.28 12.73
C ASN A 149 -4.28 -16.23 14.23
N GLY A 150 -5.26 -15.93 15.08
CA GLY A 150 -5.12 -15.95 16.54
C GLY A 150 -4.24 -14.84 17.13
N LEU A 151 -3.77 -13.89 16.31
CA LEU A 151 -2.98 -12.73 16.72
C LEU A 151 -3.76 -11.42 16.67
N GLU A 152 -5.01 -11.45 16.17
CA GLU A 152 -5.92 -10.30 16.17
C GLU A 152 -6.32 -9.96 17.62
N PRO A 153 -6.02 -8.75 18.12
CA PRO A 153 -6.39 -8.36 19.47
C PRO A 153 -7.91 -8.41 19.68
N ASP A 154 -8.34 -8.79 20.89
CA ASP A 154 -9.76 -8.82 21.19
C ASP A 154 -10.40 -7.41 21.13
N ALA A 155 -11.64 -7.36 20.66
CA ALA A 155 -12.36 -6.14 20.31
C ALA A 155 -13.83 -6.45 20.02
N SER A 156 -14.65 -5.40 19.92
CA SER A 156 -16.05 -5.53 19.46
C SER A 156 -16.13 -6.12 18.05
N ALA A 157 -17.26 -6.76 17.73
CA ALA A 157 -17.49 -7.32 16.40
C ALA A 157 -17.40 -6.24 15.29
N GLN A 158 -17.84 -5.01 15.59
CA GLN A 158 -17.76 -3.87 14.69
C GLN A 158 -16.31 -3.49 14.38
N LEU A 159 -15.44 -3.42 15.40
CA LEU A 159 -14.04 -3.08 15.20
C LEU A 159 -13.30 -4.21 14.48
N LYS A 160 -13.54 -5.48 14.82
CA LYS A 160 -12.96 -6.63 14.08
C LYS A 160 -13.39 -6.62 12.60
N SER A 161 -14.65 -6.30 12.33
CA SER A 161 -15.15 -6.13 10.95
C SER A 161 -14.42 -5.00 10.22
N PHE A 162 -14.21 -3.85 10.88
CA PHE A 162 -13.50 -2.71 10.31
C PHE A 162 -12.02 -3.01 10.06
N ARG A 163 -11.33 -3.67 10.99
CA ARG A 163 -9.94 -4.16 10.84
C ARG A 163 -9.79 -5.06 9.63
N ARG A 164 -10.79 -5.88 9.33
CA ARG A 164 -10.79 -6.77 8.15
C ARG A 164 -11.16 -6.07 6.84
N LEU A 165 -11.22 -4.74 6.83
CA LEU A 165 -11.51 -3.89 5.67
C LEU A 165 -12.87 -4.16 5.02
N ASN A 166 -13.86 -4.62 5.80
CA ASN A 166 -15.20 -4.92 5.28
C ASN A 166 -15.93 -3.69 4.73
N SER A 167 -15.55 -2.47 5.12
CA SER A 167 -16.06 -1.20 4.56
C SER A 167 -15.13 -0.56 3.52
N CYS A 168 -14.09 -1.27 3.05
CA CYS A 168 -13.20 -0.78 2.01
C CYS A 168 -13.87 -0.77 0.65
N VAL A 169 -14.02 0.41 0.05
CA VAL A 169 -14.72 0.61 -1.24
C VAL A 169 -13.74 0.73 -2.40
N HIS A 170 -12.56 1.30 -2.17
CA HIS A 170 -11.57 1.54 -3.22
C HIS A 170 -10.15 1.23 -2.74
N LEU A 171 -9.42 0.45 -3.53
CA LEU A 171 -7.96 0.33 -3.46
C LEU A 171 -7.35 0.98 -4.71
N LEU A 172 -6.56 2.02 -4.51
CA LEU A 172 -5.78 2.67 -5.55
C LEU A 172 -4.32 2.28 -5.36
N THR A 173 -3.74 1.57 -6.33
CA THR A 173 -2.32 1.24 -6.34
C THR A 173 -1.59 2.07 -7.38
N THR A 174 -0.35 2.47 -7.09
CA THR A 174 0.48 3.24 -8.02
C THR A 174 1.88 2.65 -8.13
N GLY A 175 2.41 2.48 -9.34
CA GLY A 175 3.73 1.87 -9.54
C GLY A 175 3.78 0.48 -8.91
N CYS A 176 2.74 -0.34 -9.10
CA CYS A 176 2.60 -1.60 -8.40
C CYS A 176 3.64 -2.63 -8.86
N ASN A 177 4.37 -3.21 -7.90
CA ASN A 177 5.47 -4.14 -8.13
C ASN A 177 5.12 -5.60 -7.82
N ILE A 178 3.85 -5.92 -7.52
CA ILE A 178 3.37 -7.28 -7.25
C ILE A 178 3.87 -8.30 -8.29
N PRO A 179 3.85 -8.03 -9.62
CA PRO A 179 4.31 -8.99 -10.63
C PRO A 179 5.71 -9.53 -10.37
N MET A 180 6.61 -8.69 -9.85
CA MET A 180 7.99 -9.07 -9.56
C MET A 180 8.11 -10.14 -8.48
N PHE A 181 7.16 -10.21 -7.56
CA PHE A 181 7.20 -11.13 -6.42
C PHE A 181 6.36 -12.38 -6.60
N VAL A 182 5.44 -12.37 -7.57
CA VAL A 182 4.57 -13.52 -7.85
C VAL A 182 4.93 -14.27 -9.14
N ALA A 183 5.77 -13.70 -10.02
CA ALA A 183 6.08 -14.29 -11.33
C ALA A 183 6.69 -15.71 -11.28
N GLY A 184 7.34 -16.08 -10.17
CA GLY A 184 7.91 -17.42 -9.98
C GLY A 184 6.91 -18.46 -9.46
N LEU A 185 5.64 -18.11 -9.29
CA LEU A 185 4.63 -18.90 -8.57
C LEU A 185 3.56 -19.38 -9.55
N ASN A 186 3.01 -20.57 -9.28
CA ASN A 186 1.91 -21.14 -10.05
C ASN A 186 1.02 -21.98 -9.11
N PRO A 187 -0.26 -21.63 -8.91
CA PRO A 187 -0.99 -20.52 -9.55
C PRO A 187 -0.63 -19.13 -9.01
N ILE A 188 -0.97 -18.08 -9.79
CA ILE A 188 -0.99 -16.68 -9.35
C ILE A 188 -2.45 -16.25 -9.17
N GLU A 189 -2.83 -15.89 -7.95
CA GLU A 189 -4.22 -15.54 -7.62
C GLU A 189 -4.31 -14.15 -6.98
N ALA A 190 -5.34 -13.40 -7.34
CA ALA A 190 -5.67 -12.13 -6.72
C ALA A 190 -6.39 -12.33 -5.38
N ILE A 191 -6.39 -11.28 -4.55
CA ILE A 191 -7.18 -11.24 -3.32
C ILE A 191 -8.68 -11.43 -3.60
N GLN A 192 -9.40 -12.00 -2.63
CA GLN A 192 -10.86 -11.95 -2.66
C GLN A 192 -11.34 -10.54 -2.28
N LYS A 193 -12.41 -10.06 -2.93
CA LYS A 193 -13.00 -8.76 -2.61
C LYS A 193 -13.40 -8.71 -1.12
N PRO A 194 -13.03 -7.66 -0.37
CA PRO A 194 -13.50 -7.45 1.00
C PRO A 194 -15.04 -7.45 1.07
N ASN A 195 -15.69 -6.74 0.14
CA ASN A 195 -17.15 -6.63 0.00
C ASN A 195 -17.55 -6.45 -1.48
N ASN A 196 -18.85 -6.30 -1.76
CA ASN A 196 -19.38 -6.20 -3.12
C ASN A 196 -19.12 -4.86 -3.82
N GLU A 197 -18.87 -3.78 -3.06
CA GLU A 197 -18.60 -2.44 -3.58
C GLU A 197 -17.11 -2.23 -3.91
N PHE A 198 -16.25 -3.12 -3.40
CA PHE A 198 -14.81 -3.03 -3.57
C PHE A 198 -14.38 -3.00 -5.04
N THR A 199 -13.51 -2.05 -5.34
CA THR A 199 -12.89 -1.89 -6.65
C THR A 199 -11.41 -1.59 -6.51
N TRP A 200 -10.59 -2.23 -7.35
CA TRP A 200 -9.14 -2.04 -7.40
C TRP A 200 -8.75 -1.31 -8.68
N PHE A 201 -8.18 -0.12 -8.55
CA PHE A 201 -7.60 0.66 -9.64
C PHE A 201 -6.08 0.66 -9.51
N ASN A 202 -5.39 0.24 -10.55
CA ASN A 202 -3.93 0.23 -10.59
C ASN A 202 -3.44 1.24 -11.62
N TYR A 203 -2.60 2.18 -11.19
CA TYR A 203 -1.98 3.18 -12.05
C TYR A 203 -0.51 2.83 -12.26
N TYR A 204 -0.09 2.73 -13.51
CA TYR A 204 1.29 2.42 -13.87
C TYR A 204 1.75 3.30 -15.02
N ASP A 205 3.05 3.60 -15.05
CA ASP A 205 3.72 4.28 -16.14
C ASP A 205 4.52 3.27 -16.97
N ARG A 206 4.45 3.37 -18.30
CA ARG A 206 5.22 2.50 -19.21
C ARG A 206 6.73 2.59 -18.98
N ASP A 207 7.22 3.75 -18.56
CA ASP A 207 8.64 4.02 -18.37
C ASP A 207 9.13 3.68 -16.94
N ASP A 208 8.21 3.28 -16.06
CA ASP A 208 8.51 2.83 -14.71
C ASP A 208 8.77 1.31 -14.67
N VAL A 209 10.04 0.93 -14.66
CA VAL A 209 10.47 -0.49 -14.65
C VAL A 209 10.03 -1.29 -13.41
N LEU A 210 9.54 -0.62 -12.37
CA LEU A 210 9.04 -1.25 -11.15
C LEU A 210 7.51 -1.27 -11.08
N GLY A 211 6.84 -0.45 -11.89
CA GLY A 211 5.38 -0.35 -11.96
C GLY A 211 4.83 -1.16 -13.11
N TRP A 212 3.90 -2.06 -12.82
CA TRP A 212 3.38 -3.00 -13.82
C TRP A 212 1.85 -3.02 -13.82
N PRO A 213 1.21 -3.35 -14.96
CA PRO A 213 -0.20 -3.75 -14.96
C PRO A 213 -0.37 -5.06 -14.19
N LEU A 214 -1.53 -5.24 -13.54
CA LEU A 214 -1.81 -6.45 -12.74
C LEU A 214 -2.79 -7.39 -13.43
N SER A 215 -3.72 -6.88 -14.25
CA SER A 215 -4.72 -7.69 -14.95
C SER A 215 -4.15 -8.87 -15.76
N PRO A 216 -2.94 -8.80 -16.36
CA PRO A 216 -2.39 -9.94 -17.12
C PRO A 216 -1.84 -11.09 -16.26
N LEU A 217 -1.77 -10.93 -14.93
CA LEU A 217 -1.16 -11.94 -14.05
C LEU A 217 -1.95 -13.25 -14.01
N SER A 218 -3.28 -13.18 -14.03
CA SER A 218 -4.19 -14.32 -14.12
C SER A 218 -5.64 -13.86 -14.33
N ASP A 219 -6.55 -14.79 -14.64
CA ASP A 219 -7.98 -14.50 -14.79
C ASP A 219 -8.57 -13.82 -13.55
N SER A 220 -8.11 -14.21 -12.35
CA SER A 220 -8.56 -13.62 -11.08
C SER A 220 -8.14 -12.14 -10.96
N TYR A 221 -6.94 -11.78 -11.40
CA TYR A 221 -6.49 -10.39 -11.46
C TYR A 221 -7.25 -9.62 -12.55
N GLY A 222 -7.43 -10.20 -13.74
CA GLY A 222 -8.17 -9.59 -14.84
C GLY A 222 -9.63 -9.28 -14.51
N ALA A 223 -10.26 -10.09 -13.67
CA ALA A 223 -11.62 -9.85 -13.19
C ALA A 223 -11.72 -8.78 -12.08
N LEU A 224 -10.63 -8.52 -11.36
CA LEU A 224 -10.63 -7.67 -10.16
C LEU A 224 -10.04 -6.27 -10.40
N VAL A 225 -8.94 -6.18 -11.15
CA VAL A 225 -8.12 -4.97 -11.26
C VAL A 225 -8.44 -4.21 -12.55
N LYS A 226 -8.63 -2.91 -12.41
CA LYS A 226 -8.71 -1.96 -13.51
C LYS A 226 -7.37 -1.26 -13.65
N ASP A 227 -6.57 -1.69 -14.61
CA ASP A 227 -5.29 -1.06 -14.94
C ASP A 227 -5.50 0.23 -15.72
N HIS A 228 -4.78 1.28 -15.32
CA HIS A 228 -4.77 2.61 -15.90
C HIS A 228 -3.32 2.99 -16.19
N GLU A 229 -2.99 3.09 -17.46
CA GLU A 229 -1.72 3.64 -17.88
C GLU A 229 -1.73 5.16 -17.72
N ILE A 230 -0.68 5.72 -17.12
CA ILE A 230 -0.46 7.16 -16.98
C ILE A 230 0.98 7.53 -17.32
N ASN A 231 1.29 8.83 -17.35
CA ASN A 231 2.66 9.32 -17.45
C ASN A 231 3.06 9.99 -16.14
N ALA A 232 3.53 9.19 -15.19
CA ALA A 232 3.94 9.60 -13.86
C ALA A 232 5.41 10.08 -13.89
N GLY A 233 5.66 11.20 -14.57
CA GLY A 233 7.01 11.74 -14.70
C GLY A 233 7.15 12.74 -15.85
N GLY A 234 8.33 13.32 -16.01
CA GLY A 234 8.69 14.12 -17.20
C GLY A 234 9.67 13.33 -18.09
N ILE A 235 9.98 13.82 -19.30
CA ILE A 235 10.84 13.15 -20.31
C ILE A 235 12.21 12.61 -19.80
N PHE A 236 12.66 13.02 -18.61
CA PHE A 236 13.90 12.55 -17.95
C PHE A 236 13.69 11.53 -16.81
N SER A 237 12.47 11.03 -16.60
CA SER A 237 12.09 10.12 -15.50
C SER A 237 12.32 8.63 -15.81
N SER A 238 12.74 8.31 -17.03
CA SER A 238 13.13 6.95 -17.39
C SER A 238 14.35 6.50 -16.56
N TRP A 239 14.17 5.47 -15.74
CA TRP A 239 15.25 4.69 -15.10
C TRP A 239 15.92 5.26 -13.84
N ASN A 240 15.22 6.01 -12.96
CA ASN A 240 15.74 6.25 -11.60
C ASN A 240 14.71 6.00 -10.48
N PRO A 241 15.14 5.53 -9.29
CA PRO A 241 14.25 5.27 -8.15
C PRO A 241 13.38 6.46 -7.69
N TRP A 242 13.76 7.68 -8.07
CA TRP A 242 13.04 8.91 -7.72
C TRP A 242 11.78 9.11 -8.55
N SER A 243 11.77 8.61 -9.78
CA SER A 243 10.65 8.72 -10.73
C SER A 243 9.48 7.82 -10.35
N HIS A 244 9.78 6.61 -9.87
CA HIS A 244 8.82 5.69 -9.24
C HIS A 244 8.04 6.30 -8.07
N GLY A 245 8.58 7.39 -7.49
CA GLY A 245 8.00 8.12 -6.37
C GLY A 245 6.84 9.07 -6.71
N GLN A 246 6.68 9.49 -7.98
CA GLN A 246 5.93 10.71 -8.32
C GLN A 246 4.44 10.52 -8.66
N TYR A 247 3.91 9.32 -8.50
CA TYR A 247 2.52 9.02 -8.88
C TYR A 247 1.47 9.82 -8.11
N TRP A 248 1.66 10.08 -6.82
CA TRP A 248 0.61 10.69 -5.99
C TRP A 248 0.43 12.19 -6.22
N THR A 249 1.36 12.83 -6.91
CA THR A 249 1.22 14.22 -7.37
C THR A 249 0.77 14.31 -8.83
N ASP A 250 0.67 13.17 -9.52
CA ASP A 250 0.13 13.10 -10.87
C ASP A 250 -1.36 13.48 -10.90
N LYS A 251 -1.77 14.18 -11.96
CA LYS A 251 -3.12 14.73 -12.06
C LYS A 251 -4.17 13.64 -12.24
N ASP A 252 -3.86 12.56 -12.95
CA ASP A 252 -4.83 11.50 -13.24
C ASP A 252 -5.12 10.69 -11.97
N VAL A 253 -4.08 10.38 -11.19
CA VAL A 253 -4.21 9.74 -9.87
C VAL A 253 -4.98 10.65 -8.90
N LEU A 254 -4.57 11.92 -8.77
CA LEU A 254 -5.21 12.87 -7.86
C LEU A 254 -6.68 13.12 -8.20
N ASN A 255 -7.00 13.35 -9.47
CA ASN A 255 -8.36 13.62 -9.89
C ASN A 255 -9.23 12.37 -9.69
N SER A 256 -8.74 11.17 -10.02
CA SER A 256 -9.50 9.95 -9.76
C SER A 256 -9.77 9.74 -8.27
N LEU A 257 -8.77 9.97 -7.41
CA LEU A 257 -8.95 9.85 -5.96
C LEU A 257 -10.00 10.85 -5.47
N ILE A 258 -9.92 12.11 -5.88
CA ILE A 258 -10.87 13.16 -5.48
C ILE A 258 -12.29 12.85 -5.93
N ASP A 259 -12.48 12.39 -7.17
CA ASP A 259 -13.80 12.05 -7.69
C ASP A 259 -14.42 10.87 -6.95
N ARG A 260 -13.60 9.95 -6.41
CA ARG A 260 -14.05 8.87 -5.54
C ARG A 260 -14.45 9.37 -4.17
N ILE A 261 -13.59 10.17 -3.55
CA ILE A 261 -13.88 10.76 -2.23
C ILE A 261 -15.21 11.52 -2.31
N ARG A 262 -15.41 12.37 -3.33
CA ARG A 262 -16.63 13.17 -3.53
C ARG A 262 -17.94 12.39 -3.61
N ARG A 263 -17.91 11.09 -3.89
CA ARG A 263 -19.13 10.25 -3.91
C ARG A 263 -19.66 9.96 -2.50
N TYR A 264 -18.85 10.22 -1.48
CA TYR A 264 -19.15 9.91 -0.09
C TYR A 264 -19.22 11.16 0.81
N ILE A 265 -19.05 12.39 0.26
CA ILE A 265 -19.01 13.67 1.02
C ILE A 265 -19.67 14.90 0.36
#